data_AF-A0A523J9H2-F1
#
_entry.id   AF-A0A523J9H2-F1
#
_cell.length_a   1.000
_cell.length_b   1.000
_cell.length_c   1.000
_cell.angle_alpha   90.00
_cell.angle_beta   90.00
_cell.angle_gamma   90.00
#
_symmetry.space_group_name_H-M   'P 1'
#
loop_
_entity.id
_entity.type
_entity.pdbx_description
1 polymer ?
#
loop_
_entity_poly.entity_id
_entity_poly.type
_entity_poly.pdbx_seq_one_letter_code
_entity_poly.pdbx_strand_id
1 'polypeptide(L)'
;MKKLKNNKGQAIFEFIVFLPFFLILISVLTTMGGAINGAINQNKAVRGYFYYLVKNNSTIPPAEDLDSFRGAISGIGMYSIGWRDYSAGNTPFGPCYRLLSFATGGEKREENCSDRLLGVERISTFVKVFSVYGVCSSSYFIGPSGNMEFNPLVNASISGDCTIR
;
A
#
# COMPACT_ATOMS: atom_id res chain seq x y z
N MET A 1 19.61 -58.58 -3.27
CA MET A 1 18.55 -57.54 -3.15
C MET A 1 18.22 -57.03 -4.55
N LYS A 2 17.11 -57.47 -5.15
CA LYS A 2 16.76 -57.14 -6.55
C LYS A 2 16.03 -55.79 -6.56
N LYS A 3 16.60 -54.75 -7.18
CA LYS A 3 15.94 -53.46 -7.41
C LYS A 3 14.86 -53.65 -8.49
N LEU A 4 13.60 -53.75 -8.07
CA LEU A 4 12.44 -53.65 -8.97
C LEU A 4 12.30 -52.18 -9.41
N LYS A 5 12.90 -51.82 -10.56
CA LYS A 5 12.63 -50.55 -11.24
C LYS A 5 11.41 -50.74 -12.14
N ASN A 6 10.21 -50.51 -11.60
CA ASN A 6 9.01 -50.33 -12.40
C ASN A 6 8.44 -48.94 -12.09
N ASN A 7 8.80 -47.95 -12.90
CA ASN A 7 8.41 -46.54 -12.72
C ASN A 7 7.08 -46.20 -13.42
N LYS A 8 6.35 -47.20 -13.94
CA LYS A 8 5.02 -46.99 -14.55
C LYS A 8 4.02 -46.64 -13.45
N GLY A 9 3.51 -45.42 -13.47
CA GLY A 9 2.54 -44.91 -12.49
C GLY A 9 3.12 -43.99 -11.41
N GLN A 10 4.46 -43.91 -11.28
CA GLN A 10 5.11 -42.98 -10.35
C GLN A 10 4.73 -41.53 -10.66
N ALA A 11 4.67 -41.15 -11.93
CA ALA A 11 4.29 -39.80 -12.36
C ALA A 11 2.83 -39.43 -12.00
N ILE A 12 1.90 -40.41 -12.00
CA ILE A 12 0.50 -40.17 -11.60
C ILE A 12 0.43 -39.96 -10.09
N PHE A 13 1.17 -40.77 -9.32
CA PHE A 13 1.24 -40.61 -7.88
C PHE A 13 1.90 -39.28 -7.48
N GLU A 14 3.03 -38.93 -8.11
CA GLU A 14 3.69 -37.63 -7.92
C GLU A 14 2.75 -36.47 -8.26
N PHE A 15 2.00 -36.55 -9.36
CA PHE A 15 1.02 -35.53 -9.73
C PHE A 15 -0.07 -35.35 -8.68
N ILE A 16 -0.65 -36.44 -8.15
CA ILE A 16 -1.67 -36.37 -7.09
C ILE A 16 -1.11 -35.71 -5.83
N VAL A 17 0.14 -36.01 -5.48
CA VAL A 17 0.82 -35.41 -4.32
C VAL A 17 1.15 -33.93 -4.54
N PHE A 18 1.52 -33.52 -5.76
CA PHE A 18 1.88 -32.13 -6.06
C PHE A 18 0.69 -31.23 -6.42
N LEU A 19 -0.43 -31.78 -6.86
CA LEU A 19 -1.65 -31.05 -7.21
C LEU A 19 -2.10 -30.02 -6.15
N PRO A 20 -2.17 -30.34 -4.84
CA PRO A 20 -2.53 -29.35 -3.83
C PRO A 20 -1.58 -28.15 -3.80
N PHE A 21 -0.27 -28.36 -4.00
CA PHE A 21 0.71 -27.27 -4.05
C PHE A 21 0.50 -26.37 -5.28
N PHE A 22 0.19 -26.95 -6.45
CA PHE A 22 -0.12 -26.18 -7.65
C PHE A 22 -1.39 -25.35 -7.47
N LEU A 23 -2.43 -25.89 -6.84
CA LEU A 23 -3.63 -25.12 -6.55
C LEU A 23 -3.33 -23.93 -5.65
N ILE A 24 -2.58 -24.14 -4.55
CA ILE A 24 -2.14 -23.08 -3.63
C ILE A 24 -1.40 -21.97 -4.40
N LEU A 25 -0.44 -22.36 -5.24
CA LEU A 25 0.31 -21.42 -6.05
C LEU A 25 -0.60 -20.59 -6.98
N ILE A 26 -1.54 -21.24 -7.67
CA ILE A 26 -2.49 -20.55 -8.55
C ILE A 26 -3.37 -19.57 -7.76
N SER A 27 -3.82 -19.92 -6.55
CA SER A 27 -4.55 -18.95 -5.71
C SER A 27 -3.71 -17.75 -5.35
N VAL A 28 -2.47 -17.95 -4.91
CA VAL A 28 -1.62 -16.84 -4.52
C VAL A 28 -1.40 -15.92 -5.72
N LEU A 29 -1.11 -16.50 -6.89
CA LEU A 29 -0.92 -15.73 -8.13
C LEU A 29 -2.16 -14.95 -8.56
N THR A 30 -3.35 -15.55 -8.47
CA THR A 30 -4.61 -14.88 -8.83
C THR A 30 -4.98 -13.77 -7.86
N THR A 31 -4.87 -14.00 -6.55
CA THR A 31 -5.12 -12.97 -5.52
C THR A 31 -4.11 -11.84 -5.62
N MET A 32 -2.81 -12.15 -5.76
CA MET A 32 -1.76 -11.14 -5.94
C MET A 32 -1.94 -10.37 -7.24
N GLY A 33 -2.30 -11.04 -8.34
CA GLY A 33 -2.60 -10.39 -9.62
C GLY A 33 -3.74 -9.39 -9.50
N GLY A 34 -4.81 -9.75 -8.79
CA GLY A 34 -5.91 -8.84 -8.47
C GLY A 34 -5.47 -7.65 -7.61
N ALA A 35 -4.66 -7.90 -6.58
CA ALA A 35 -4.12 -6.86 -5.70
C ALA A 35 -3.24 -5.86 -6.46
N ILE A 36 -2.33 -6.36 -7.31
CA ILE A 36 -1.44 -5.54 -8.13
C ILE A 36 -2.23 -4.70 -9.14
N ASN A 37 -3.20 -5.29 -9.84
CA ASN A 37 -4.02 -4.56 -10.80
C ASN A 37 -4.83 -3.46 -10.10
N GLY A 38 -5.40 -3.78 -8.93
CA GLY A 38 -6.06 -2.79 -8.07
C GLY A 38 -5.12 -1.65 -7.67
N ALA A 39 -3.93 -1.95 -7.19
CA ALA A 39 -2.92 -0.97 -6.80
C ALA A 39 -2.55 -0.01 -7.95
N ILE A 40 -2.38 -0.54 -9.16
CA ILE A 40 -2.05 0.25 -10.35
C ILE A 40 -3.17 1.25 -10.66
N ASN A 41 -4.42 0.80 -10.62
CA ASN A 41 -5.56 1.67 -10.92
C ASN A 41 -5.77 2.72 -9.83
N GLN A 42 -5.59 2.34 -8.56
CA GLN A 42 -5.58 3.28 -7.44
C GLN A 42 -4.52 4.35 -7.64
N ASN A 43 -3.26 3.98 -7.89
CA ASN A 43 -2.19 4.96 -8.12
C ASN A 43 -2.45 5.88 -9.31
N LYS A 44 -3.04 5.38 -10.40
CA LYS A 44 -3.46 6.22 -11.53
C LYS A 44 -4.52 7.25 -11.11
N ALA A 45 -5.53 6.81 -10.35
CA ALA A 45 -6.60 7.68 -9.87
C ALA A 45 -6.10 8.72 -8.87
N VAL A 46 -5.33 8.29 -7.86
CA VAL A 46 -4.73 9.16 -6.84
C VAL A 46 -3.83 10.21 -7.51
N ARG A 47 -2.99 9.81 -8.47
CA ARG A 47 -2.16 10.74 -9.25
C ARG A 47 -2.98 11.73 -10.07
N GLY A 48 -4.02 11.25 -10.77
CA GLY A 48 -4.89 12.12 -11.56
C GLY A 48 -5.59 13.15 -10.69
N TYR A 49 -6.09 12.72 -9.53
CA TYR A 49 -6.76 13.59 -8.57
C TYR A 49 -5.79 14.58 -7.91
N PHE A 50 -4.58 14.14 -7.57
CA PHE A 50 -3.51 15.03 -7.11
C PHE A 50 -3.27 16.16 -8.11
N TYR A 51 -3.07 15.84 -9.39
CA TYR A 51 -2.83 16.85 -10.42
C TYR A 51 -4.04 17.75 -10.64
N TYR A 52 -5.25 17.21 -10.52
CA TYR A 52 -6.47 18.00 -10.57
C TYR A 52 -6.54 19.05 -9.44
N LEU A 53 -6.18 18.67 -8.21
CA LEU A 53 -6.19 19.58 -7.06
C LEU A 53 -5.14 20.70 -7.19
N VAL A 54 -3.96 20.38 -7.73
CA VAL A 54 -2.86 21.37 -7.85
C VAL A 54 -2.98 22.25 -9.10
N LYS A 55 -3.71 21.83 -10.14
CA LYS A 55 -3.75 22.51 -11.46
C LYS A 55 -4.17 23.99 -11.41
N ASN A 56 -4.93 24.41 -10.40
CA ASN A 56 -5.37 25.80 -10.23
C ASN A 56 -4.91 26.40 -8.89
N ASN A 57 -3.94 25.79 -8.24
CA ASN A 57 -3.43 26.29 -6.97
C ASN A 57 -2.28 27.28 -7.22
N SER A 58 -2.57 28.58 -7.12
CA SER A 58 -1.60 29.66 -7.29
C SER A 58 -0.50 29.70 -6.22
N THR A 59 -0.63 28.91 -5.15
CA THR A 59 0.39 28.79 -4.09
C THR A 59 1.46 27.74 -4.41
N ILE A 60 1.30 26.98 -5.50
CA ILE A 60 2.29 25.98 -5.95
C ILE A 60 3.14 26.63 -7.04
N PRO A 61 4.40 26.99 -6.76
CA PRO A 61 5.24 27.68 -7.72
C PRO A 61 5.56 26.76 -8.89
N PRO A 62 5.45 27.24 -10.16
CA PRO A 62 5.97 26.52 -11.30
C PRO A 62 7.49 26.34 -11.18
N ALA A 63 8.04 25.32 -11.84
CA ALA A 63 9.48 25.02 -11.80
C ALA A 63 10.37 26.23 -12.15
N GLU A 64 9.85 27.14 -12.98
CA GLU A 64 10.50 28.38 -13.43
C GLU A 64 10.60 29.45 -12.32
N ASP A 65 9.66 29.45 -11.36
CA ASP A 65 9.66 30.41 -10.24
C ASP A 65 10.53 29.94 -9.07
N LEU A 66 10.91 28.67 -8.99
CA LEU A 66 11.76 28.17 -7.90
C LEU A 66 13.14 28.86 -7.85
N ASP A 67 13.66 29.29 -9.00
CA ASP A 67 14.95 30.00 -9.06
C ASP A 67 14.81 31.49 -8.66
N SER A 68 13.61 32.09 -8.86
CA SER A 68 13.31 33.46 -8.42
C SER A 68 13.03 33.55 -6.92
N PHE A 69 12.69 32.43 -6.28
CA PHE A 69 12.49 32.34 -4.82
C PHE A 69 13.77 32.06 -4.01
N ARG A 70 14.96 32.00 -4.62
CA ARG A 70 16.25 31.86 -3.89
C ARG A 70 16.38 32.95 -2.81
N GLY A 71 16.23 32.55 -1.54
CA GLY A 71 16.34 33.43 -0.37
C GLY A 71 15.03 34.06 0.14
N ALA A 72 13.90 33.85 -0.54
CA ALA A 72 12.57 34.37 -0.15
C ALA A 72 11.62 33.28 0.41
N ILE A 73 12.03 32.01 0.34
CA ILE A 73 11.23 30.87 0.83
C ILE A 73 11.29 30.82 2.36
N SER A 74 10.19 31.17 3.02
CA SER A 74 10.04 31.05 4.48
C SER A 74 9.62 29.65 4.94
N GLY A 75 9.24 28.76 4.01
CA GLY A 75 9.00 27.36 4.31
C GLY A 75 8.63 26.52 3.09
N ILE A 76 8.90 25.22 3.21
CA ILE A 76 8.61 24.20 2.21
C ILE A 76 7.66 23.19 2.85
N GLY A 77 6.43 23.14 2.33
CA GLY A 77 5.43 22.14 2.70
C GLY A 77 5.41 21.00 1.68
N MET A 78 5.25 19.78 2.16
CA MET A 78 5.12 18.61 1.28
C MET A 78 3.66 18.15 1.23
N TYR A 79 3.21 17.81 0.02
CA TYR A 79 1.82 17.44 -0.26
C TYR A 79 1.75 16.00 -0.77
N SER A 80 0.90 15.19 -0.13
CA SER A 80 0.58 13.84 -0.59
C SER A 80 -0.90 13.55 -0.41
N ILE A 81 -1.41 12.62 -1.22
CA ILE A 81 -2.76 12.10 -1.11
C ILE A 81 -2.75 10.58 -1.18
N GLY A 82 -3.53 9.96 -0.29
CA GLY A 82 -3.69 8.51 -0.19
C GLY A 82 -5.04 8.03 -0.70
N TRP A 83 -5.08 6.78 -1.15
CA TRP A 83 -6.32 6.05 -1.44
C TRP A 83 -6.86 5.40 -0.17
N ARG A 84 -8.18 5.52 0.06
CA ARG A 84 -8.91 4.77 1.09
C ARG A 84 -10.12 4.10 0.47
N ASP A 85 -10.47 2.92 0.98
CA ASP A 85 -11.71 2.23 0.61
C ASP A 85 -12.88 2.80 1.43
N TYR A 86 -12.72 2.82 2.76
CA TYR A 86 -13.66 3.45 3.69
C TYR A 86 -12.95 4.04 4.91
N SER A 87 -13.70 4.64 5.82
CA SER A 87 -13.15 5.11 7.10
C SER A 87 -14.10 4.82 8.25
N ALA A 88 -13.53 4.41 9.37
CA ALA A 88 -14.22 4.31 10.65
C ALA A 88 -13.76 5.49 11.52
N GLY A 89 -14.58 6.53 11.61
CA GLY A 89 -14.18 7.81 12.20
C GLY A 89 -13.02 8.44 11.43
N ASN A 90 -11.93 8.77 12.15
CA ASN A 90 -10.72 9.37 11.57
C ASN A 90 -9.70 8.35 11.07
N THR A 91 -9.98 7.05 11.13
CA THR A 91 -9.04 6.01 10.69
C THR A 91 -9.37 5.56 9.27
N PRO A 92 -8.48 5.81 8.27
CA PRO A 92 -8.67 5.32 6.91
C PRO A 92 -8.33 3.83 6.82
N PHE A 93 -9.12 3.08 6.06
CA PHE A 93 -8.86 1.67 5.76
C PHE A 93 -8.51 1.50 4.28
N GLY A 94 -7.44 0.76 4.01
CA GLY A 94 -7.03 0.37 2.67
C GLY A 94 -7.86 -0.80 2.13
N PRO A 95 -7.93 -0.97 0.80
CA PRO A 95 -8.57 -2.12 0.17
C PRO A 95 -7.85 -3.42 0.49
N CYS A 96 -8.63 -4.50 0.51
CA CYS A 96 -8.18 -5.81 0.96
C CYS A 96 -8.47 -6.91 -0.06
N TYR A 97 -7.47 -7.75 -0.29
CA TYR A 97 -7.56 -8.89 -1.21
C TYR A 97 -7.42 -10.18 -0.41
N ARG A 98 -8.50 -10.97 -0.35
CA ARG A 98 -8.54 -12.22 0.40
C ARG A 98 -7.86 -13.35 -0.38
N LEU A 99 -6.97 -14.08 0.28
CA LEU A 99 -6.43 -15.34 -0.19
C LEU A 99 -7.51 -16.42 -0.09
N LEU A 100 -7.56 -17.33 -1.07
CA LEU A 100 -8.53 -18.42 -1.04
C LEU A 100 -8.20 -19.36 0.13
N SER A 101 -9.22 -19.79 0.87
CA SER A 101 -9.08 -20.54 2.13
C SER A 101 -8.27 -21.83 2.04
N PHE A 102 -8.09 -22.40 0.85
CA PHE A 102 -7.27 -23.60 0.67
C PHE A 102 -5.76 -23.32 0.78
N ALA A 103 -5.30 -22.08 0.51
CA ALA A 103 -3.91 -21.67 0.72
C ALA A 103 -3.57 -21.49 2.20
N THR A 104 -4.58 -21.37 3.06
CA THR A 104 -4.44 -21.06 4.49
C THR A 104 -4.88 -22.23 5.39
N GLY A 105 -5.01 -23.44 4.84
CA GLY A 105 -5.30 -24.65 5.61
C GLY A 105 -6.79 -24.93 5.88
N GLY A 106 -7.72 -24.33 5.13
CA GLY A 106 -9.14 -24.73 5.14
C GLY A 106 -9.98 -24.24 6.33
N GLU A 107 -9.38 -23.60 7.35
CA GLU A 107 -10.17 -22.91 8.36
C GLU A 107 -10.86 -21.70 7.73
N LYS A 108 -12.19 -21.74 7.61
CA LYS A 108 -13.01 -20.54 7.41
C LYS A 108 -12.92 -19.69 8.67
N ARG A 109 -11.81 -18.98 8.84
CA ARG A 109 -11.71 -17.94 9.86
C ARG A 109 -12.60 -16.80 9.42
N GLU A 110 -13.51 -16.38 10.28
CA GLU A 110 -14.21 -15.08 10.18
C GLU A 110 -13.20 -13.97 10.52
N GLU A 111 -12.13 -13.87 9.73
CA GLU A 111 -11.19 -12.76 9.80
C GLU A 111 -11.77 -11.63 8.95
N ASN A 112 -12.04 -10.48 9.57
CA ASN A 112 -12.34 -9.27 8.84
C ASN A 112 -11.04 -8.52 8.56
N CYS A 113 -10.95 -7.87 7.40
CA CYS A 113 -9.74 -7.13 7.06
C CYS A 113 -9.46 -5.95 8.01
N SER A 114 -10.48 -5.45 8.69
CA SER A 114 -10.40 -4.40 9.71
C SER A 114 -9.76 -4.87 11.02
N ASP A 115 -9.67 -6.18 11.25
CA ASP A 115 -9.27 -6.70 12.55
C ASP A 115 -7.77 -6.46 12.77
N ARG A 116 -7.43 -6.00 13.97
CA ARG A 116 -6.03 -5.95 14.40
C ARG A 116 -5.57 -7.37 14.71
N LEU A 117 -4.49 -7.79 14.07
CA LEU A 117 -3.83 -9.06 14.40
C LEU A 117 -3.19 -8.92 15.79
N LEU A 118 -3.93 -9.34 16.82
CA LEU A 118 -3.45 -9.40 18.19
C LEU A 118 -2.81 -10.78 18.42
N GLY A 119 -1.48 -10.80 18.59
CA GLY A 119 -0.69 -12.00 18.92
C GLY A 119 0.51 -12.22 17.99
N VAL A 120 1.49 -12.99 18.48
CA VAL A 120 2.81 -13.20 17.85
C VAL A 120 2.76 -14.13 16.63
N GLU A 121 1.67 -14.87 16.42
CA GLU A 121 1.58 -15.90 15.38
C GLU A 121 0.24 -15.90 14.63
N ARG A 122 -0.10 -14.82 13.92
CA ARG A 122 -1.25 -14.84 13.01
C ARG A 122 -0.83 -14.46 11.59
N ILE A 123 -0.74 -15.48 10.73
CA ILE A 123 -0.64 -15.32 9.28
C ILE A 123 -1.98 -14.78 8.80
N SER A 124 -2.01 -13.54 8.30
CA SER A 124 -3.22 -12.95 7.76
C SER A 124 -3.58 -13.59 6.43
N THR A 125 -4.88 -13.77 6.20
CA THR A 125 -5.40 -14.24 4.91
C THR A 125 -5.64 -13.10 3.93
N PHE A 126 -5.26 -11.86 4.27
CA PHE A 126 -5.48 -10.69 3.43
C PHE A 126 -4.17 -10.05 2.98
N VAL A 127 -4.17 -9.60 1.73
CA VAL A 127 -3.19 -8.65 1.21
C VAL A 127 -3.83 -7.26 1.29
N LYS A 128 -3.27 -6.39 2.13
CA LYS A 128 -3.66 -4.96 2.19
C LYS A 128 -2.77 -4.16 1.28
N VAL A 129 -3.38 -3.34 0.43
CA VAL A 129 -2.67 -2.46 -0.49
C VAL A 129 -2.97 -1.02 -0.10
N PHE A 130 -1.93 -0.23 0.12
CA PHE A 130 -2.04 1.21 0.31
C PHE A 130 -1.38 1.91 -0.86
N SER A 131 -2.11 2.85 -1.46
CA SER A 131 -1.65 3.65 -2.60
C SER A 131 -1.58 5.11 -2.17
N VAL A 132 -0.42 5.74 -2.33
CA VAL A 132 -0.18 7.14 -1.98
C VAL A 132 0.58 7.79 -3.12
N TYR A 133 0.23 9.04 -3.45
CA TYR A 133 0.92 9.83 -4.47
C TYR A 133 1.24 11.22 -3.95
N GLY A 134 2.45 11.69 -4.26
CA GLY A 134 2.98 12.98 -3.83
C GLY A 134 4.25 12.80 -3.01
N VAL A 135 4.71 13.91 -2.41
CA VAL A 135 5.88 13.89 -1.54
C VAL A 135 5.38 13.77 -0.12
N CYS A 136 5.68 12.64 0.51
CA CYS A 136 5.48 12.47 1.93
C CYS A 136 6.80 12.74 2.66
N SER A 137 6.94 13.90 3.28
CA SER A 137 7.98 14.15 4.27
C SER A 137 7.59 15.36 5.11
N SER A 138 8.43 15.73 6.07
CA SER A 138 8.21 16.84 6.98
C SER A 138 8.18 18.19 6.24
N SER A 139 7.30 19.08 6.69
CA SER A 139 7.31 20.49 6.28
C SER A 139 8.32 21.27 7.13
N TYR A 140 9.17 22.06 6.48
CA TYR A 140 10.24 22.85 7.14
C TYR A 140 9.98 24.33 6.94
N PHE A 141 10.22 25.14 7.98
CA PHE A 141 10.03 26.59 7.94
C PHE A 141 11.29 27.30 8.46
N ILE A 142 11.58 28.49 7.95
CA ILE A 142 12.64 29.34 8.50
C ILE A 142 12.10 29.95 9.80
N GLY A 143 12.70 29.55 10.93
CA GLY A 143 12.38 30.09 12.25
C GLY A 143 12.88 31.52 12.42
N PRO A 144 12.50 32.20 13.52
CA PRO A 144 12.95 33.56 13.84
C PRO A 144 14.48 33.71 13.93
N SER A 145 15.17 32.58 14.14
CA SER A 145 16.62 32.44 14.23
C SER A 145 17.32 32.37 12.87
N GLY A 146 16.58 32.31 11.76
CA GLY A 146 17.10 32.08 10.41
C GLY A 146 17.45 30.63 10.09
N ASN A 147 17.28 29.70 11.06
CA ASN A 147 17.48 28.27 10.83
C ASN A 147 16.21 27.60 10.32
N MET A 148 16.36 26.49 9.58
CA MET A 148 15.24 25.65 9.21
C MET A 148 14.78 24.83 10.43
N GLU A 149 13.53 25.05 10.84
CA GLU A 149 12.88 24.40 11.97
C GLU A 149 11.70 23.56 11.48
N PHE A 150 11.49 22.40 12.10
CA PHE A 150 10.31 21.57 11.87
C PHE A 150 9.11 22.21 12.60
N ASN A 151 8.03 22.50 11.87
CA ASN A 151 6.81 23.03 12.48
C ASN A 151 5.66 22.02 12.38
N PRO A 152 5.36 21.25 13.45
CA PRO A 152 4.25 20.30 13.47
C PRO A 152 2.87 20.97 13.55
N LEU A 153 2.79 22.30 13.76
CA LEU A 153 1.55 23.03 14.04
C LEU A 153 0.92 23.68 12.81
N VAL A 154 1.52 23.56 11.63
CA VAL A 154 0.81 23.92 10.39
C VAL A 154 -0.18 22.80 10.10
N ASN A 155 -1.36 22.94 10.70
CA ASN A 155 -2.62 22.34 10.26
C ASN A 155 -2.96 22.86 8.86
N ALA A 156 -2.09 22.59 7.87
CA ALA A 156 -2.62 22.36 6.54
C ALA A 156 -3.64 21.23 6.74
N SER A 157 -4.86 21.42 6.25
CA SER A 157 -5.97 20.46 6.26
C SER A 157 -5.69 19.19 5.44
N ILE A 158 -4.41 18.85 5.36
CA ILE A 158 -3.77 17.90 4.49
C ILE A 158 -2.84 17.13 5.43
N SER A 159 -3.18 15.88 5.66
CA SER A 159 -2.48 14.94 6.53
C SER A 159 -0.95 14.98 6.31
N GLY A 160 -0.23 15.70 7.17
CA GLY A 160 1.24 15.64 7.26
C GLY A 160 1.73 14.34 7.94
N ASP A 161 0.80 13.53 8.44
CA ASP A 161 1.07 12.19 8.91
C ASP A 161 0.79 11.19 7.77
N CYS A 162 1.85 10.67 7.16
CA CYS A 162 1.73 9.54 6.23
C CYS A 162 2.01 8.22 6.94
N THR A 163 1.66 8.09 8.22
CA THR A 163 1.66 6.77 8.84
C THR A 163 0.58 5.91 8.21
N ILE A 164 1.04 4.96 7.40
CA ILE A 164 0.23 3.86 6.89
C ILE A 164 0.00 2.92 8.08
N ARG A 165 -1.22 2.90 8.64
CA ARG A 165 -1.62 2.03 9.75
C ARG A 165 -2.57 0.93 9.31
#